data_AF-A0A9P5TNW4-F1
#
_entry.id   AF-A0A9P5TNW4-F1
#
_cell.length_a   1.000
_cell.length_b   1.000
_cell.length_c   1.000
_cell.angle_alpha   90.00
_cell.angle_beta   90.00
_cell.angle_gamma   90.00
#
_symmetry.space_group_name_H-M   'P 1'
#
loop_
_entity.id
_entity.type
_entity.pdbx_description
1 polymer ?
#
loop_
_entity_poly.entity_id
_entity_poly.type
_entity_poly.pdbx_seq_one_letter_code
_entity_poly.pdbx_strand_id
1 'polypeptide(L)'
;MYSEFDLEALLHVEQSFYDAGYQDGFAHGRIHGLIEGRALGREKGFEIWEELGFYEGFALTWRALLVKQGKEDNRSSQHIRHLLDSILQIPHTNPSDTSAHSEEDSEELDIPKLLRQIQTRYKVLCSSLGVRPRLLSAENLEDQSQQEDAQMDDATVQQDDSP
;
A
#
# COMPACT_ATOMS: atom_id res chain seq x y z
N MET A 1 13.49 55.84 31.13
CA MET A 1 14.28 54.59 31.18
C MET A 1 13.63 53.70 32.22
N TYR A 2 12.85 52.74 31.76
CA TYR A 2 12.56 51.40 32.31
C TYR A 2 11.41 50.90 31.43
N SER A 3 11.74 50.01 30.48
CA SER A 3 10.72 49.26 29.76
C SER A 3 9.93 48.52 30.81
N GLU A 4 8.62 48.74 30.86
CA GLU A 4 7.70 47.99 31.71
C GLU A 4 7.97 46.51 31.43
N PHE A 5 8.49 45.81 32.45
CA PHE A 5 8.84 44.41 32.32
C PHE A 5 7.54 43.62 32.24
N ASP A 6 7.24 43.13 31.05
CA ASP A 6 5.99 42.43 30.76
C ASP A 6 5.99 41.04 31.40
N LEU A 7 5.49 40.98 32.63
CA LEU A 7 5.29 39.75 33.41
C LEU A 7 4.26 38.82 32.76
N GLU A 8 3.34 39.34 31.94
CA GLU A 8 2.40 38.51 31.19
C GLU A 8 3.13 37.74 30.08
N ALA A 9 4.08 38.36 29.38
CA ALA A 9 4.91 37.65 28.40
C ALA A 9 5.70 36.49 29.03
N LEU A 10 6.18 36.64 30.27
CA LEU A 10 6.86 35.57 31.00
C LEU A 10 5.90 34.43 31.40
N LEU A 11 4.64 34.75 31.68
CA LEU A 11 3.61 33.77 32.05
C LEU A 11 3.16 32.94 30.85
N HIS A 12 3.18 33.50 29.64
CA HIS A 12 2.78 32.84 28.39
C HIS A 12 3.95 32.26 27.59
N VAL A 13 5.18 32.37 28.09
CA VAL A 13 6.40 31.98 27.35
C VAL A 13 6.39 30.48 27.01
N GLU A 14 6.02 29.63 27.96
CA GLU A 14 5.93 28.18 27.77
C GLU A 14 4.90 27.82 26.69
N GLN A 15 3.69 28.39 26.79
CA GLN A 15 2.63 28.16 25.80
C GLN A 15 3.06 28.64 24.42
N SER A 16 3.75 29.77 24.32
CA SER A 16 4.22 30.29 23.03
C SER A 16 5.26 29.39 22.37
N PHE A 17 6.18 28.80 23.15
CA PHE A 17 7.15 27.84 22.64
C PHE A 17 6.49 26.50 22.28
N TYR A 18 5.51 26.06 23.07
CA TYR A 18 4.73 24.86 22.77
C TYR A 18 3.97 25.03 21.45
N ASP A 19 3.22 26.12 21.29
CA ASP A 19 2.43 26.39 20.09
C ASP A 19 3.34 26.54 18.86
N ALA A 20 4.49 27.21 19.00
CA ALA A 20 5.48 27.34 17.94
C ALA A 20 6.06 25.97 17.55
N GLY A 21 6.48 25.16 18.52
CA GLY A 21 7.01 23.82 18.27
C GLY A 21 5.98 22.88 17.66
N TYR A 22 4.72 22.94 18.12
CA TYR A 22 3.62 22.17 17.54
C TYR A 22 3.34 22.57 16.10
N GLN A 23 3.26 23.87 15.81
CA GLN A 23 3.01 24.35 14.45
C GLN A 23 4.13 23.95 13.48
N ASP A 24 5.38 24.07 13.91
CA ASP A 24 6.55 23.67 13.12
C ASP A 24 6.57 22.15 12.90
N GLY A 25 6.43 21.37 13.98
CA GLY A 25 6.37 19.91 13.93
C GLY A 25 5.21 19.39 13.08
N PHE A 26 4.03 20.00 13.17
CA PHE A 26 2.87 19.64 12.35
C PHE A 26 3.10 19.98 10.86
N ALA A 27 3.63 21.17 10.57
CA ALA A 27 3.93 21.58 9.21
C ALA A 27 4.96 20.64 8.56
N HIS A 28 6.01 20.30 9.30
CA HIS A 28 7.06 19.38 8.87
C HIS A 28 6.54 17.95 8.72
N GLY A 29 5.82 17.42 9.72
CA GLY A 29 5.23 16.09 9.71
C GLY A 29 4.24 15.90 8.56
N ARG A 30 3.45 16.92 8.22
CA ARG A 30 2.55 16.88 7.06
C ARG A 30 3.32 16.72 5.74
N ILE A 31 4.44 17.42 5.58
CA ILE A 31 5.27 17.32 4.36
C ILE A 31 5.91 15.94 4.28
N HIS A 32 6.52 15.47 5.37
CA HIS A 32 7.17 14.16 5.39
C HIS A 32 6.19 13.01 5.22
N GLY A 33 5.05 13.02 5.92
CA GLY A 33 4.02 12.01 5.74
C GLY A 33 3.50 11.93 4.31
N LEU A 34 3.39 13.05 3.59
CA LEU A 34 3.00 13.04 2.17
C LEU A 34 4.07 12.43 1.27
N ILE A 35 5.35 12.74 1.51
CA ILE A 35 6.47 12.23 0.72
C ILE A 35 6.64 10.73 0.95
N GLU A 36 6.66 10.32 2.21
CA GLU A 36 6.81 8.95 2.65
C GLU A 36 5.63 8.09 2.18
N GLY A 37 4.39 8.54 2.40
CA GLY A 37 3.20 7.82 1.91
C GLY A 37 3.19 7.63 0.40
N ARG A 38 3.68 8.60 -0.38
CA ARG A 38 3.85 8.45 -1.84
C ARG A 38 4.97 7.49 -2.21
N ALA A 39 6.06 7.47 -1.46
CA ALA A 39 7.15 6.52 -1.68
C ALA A 39 6.69 5.08 -1.39
N LEU A 40 6.11 4.86 -0.21
CA LEU A 40 5.56 3.58 0.24
C LEU A 40 4.47 3.07 -0.71
N GLY A 41 3.54 3.93 -1.10
CA GLY A 41 2.48 3.56 -2.05
C GLY A 41 3.01 3.10 -3.41
N ARG A 42 4.10 3.70 -3.90
CA ARG A 42 4.76 3.26 -5.15
C ARG A 42 5.46 1.92 -4.98
N GLU A 43 6.17 1.73 -3.87
CA GLU A 43 6.86 0.47 -3.56
C GLU A 43 5.87 -0.69 -3.42
N LYS A 44 4.86 -0.53 -2.57
CA LYS A 44 3.83 -1.56 -2.37
C LYS A 44 2.98 -1.78 -3.62
N GLY A 45 2.67 -0.71 -4.35
CA GLY A 45 2.03 -0.80 -5.64
C GLY A 45 2.85 -1.66 -6.63
N PHE A 46 4.17 -1.47 -6.70
CA PHE A 46 5.03 -2.27 -7.55
C PHE A 46 5.05 -3.74 -7.15
N GLU A 47 5.20 -4.05 -5.86
CA GLU A 47 5.16 -5.44 -5.35
C GLU A 47 3.87 -6.17 -5.78
N ILE A 48 2.72 -5.50 -5.61
CA ILE A 48 1.42 -6.03 -6.00
C ILE A 48 1.35 -6.23 -7.52
N TRP A 49 1.71 -5.21 -8.30
CA TRP A 49 1.62 -5.29 -9.76
C TRP A 49 2.60 -6.27 -10.39
N GLU A 50 3.77 -6.50 -9.79
CA GLU A 50 4.70 -7.56 -10.20
C GLU A 50 4.03 -8.94 -10.09
N GLU A 51 3.38 -9.21 -8.94
CA GLU A 51 2.67 -10.46 -8.69
C GLU A 51 1.52 -10.66 -9.69
N LEU A 52 0.70 -9.63 -9.89
CA LEU A 52 -0.42 -9.65 -10.83
C LEU A 52 0.03 -9.86 -12.27
N GLY A 53 1.06 -9.13 -12.72
CA GLY A 53 1.62 -9.25 -14.05
C GLY A 53 2.19 -10.65 -14.31
N PHE A 54 2.79 -11.27 -13.28
CA PHE A 54 3.22 -12.67 -13.37
C PHE A 54 2.02 -13.62 -13.56
N TYR A 55 0.95 -13.47 -12.77
CA TYR A 55 -0.25 -14.31 -12.90
C TYR A 55 -0.94 -14.14 -14.25
N GLU A 56 -1.03 -12.92 -14.75
CA GLU A 56 -1.58 -12.62 -16.07
C GLU A 56 -0.74 -13.30 -17.17
N GLY A 57 0.57 -13.07 -17.18
CA GLY A 57 1.48 -13.67 -18.15
C GLY A 57 1.47 -15.20 -18.12
N PHE A 58 1.42 -15.79 -16.93
CA PHE A 58 1.26 -17.23 -16.74
C PHE A 58 -0.05 -17.73 -17.36
N ALA A 59 -1.18 -17.11 -17.04
CA ALA A 59 -2.50 -17.49 -17.55
C ALA A 59 -2.58 -17.38 -19.08
N LEU A 60 -2.07 -16.29 -19.65
CA LEU A 60 -2.03 -16.07 -21.10
C LEU A 60 -1.16 -17.10 -21.82
N THR A 61 0.00 -17.44 -21.25
CA THR A 61 0.91 -18.46 -21.82
C THR A 61 0.25 -19.84 -21.84
N TRP A 62 -0.37 -20.24 -20.73
CA TRP A 62 -1.09 -21.52 -20.67
C TRP A 62 -2.32 -21.55 -21.56
N ARG A 63 -3.02 -20.42 -21.72
CA ARG A 63 -4.13 -20.30 -22.68
C ARG A 63 -3.66 -20.61 -24.09
N ALA A 64 -2.57 -19.97 -24.53
CA ALA A 64 -1.99 -20.20 -25.86
C ALA A 64 -1.53 -21.66 -26.05
N LEU A 65 -0.97 -22.28 -25.01
CA LEU A 65 -0.55 -23.68 -25.05
C LEU A 65 -1.75 -24.64 -25.18
N LEU A 66 -2.83 -24.42 -24.44
CA LEU A 66 -4.05 -25.24 -24.51
C LEU A 66 -4.73 -25.13 -25.88
N VAL A 67 -4.79 -23.92 -26.45
CA VAL A 67 -5.24 -23.67 -27.82
C VAL A 67 -4.43 -24.49 -28.82
N LYS A 68 -3.10 -24.42 -28.74
CA LYS A 68 -2.20 -25.19 -29.62
C LYS A 68 -2.37 -26.71 -29.49
N GLN A 69 -2.77 -27.19 -28.32
CA GLN A 69 -3.04 -28.62 -28.06
C GLN A 69 -4.47 -29.05 -28.45
N GLY A 70 -5.33 -28.13 -28.92
CA GLY A 70 -6.74 -28.42 -29.19
C GLY A 70 -7.57 -28.71 -27.93
N LYS A 71 -7.12 -28.25 -26.75
CA LYS A 71 -7.76 -28.47 -25.45
C LYS A 71 -8.47 -27.22 -24.92
N GLU A 72 -9.08 -26.46 -25.82
CA GLU A 72 -9.67 -25.15 -25.51
C GLU A 72 -10.84 -25.23 -24.51
N ASP A 73 -11.54 -26.36 -24.45
CA ASP A 73 -12.73 -26.54 -23.60
C ASP A 73 -12.44 -27.28 -22.27
N ASN A 74 -11.16 -27.38 -21.90
CA ASN A 74 -10.77 -28.01 -20.64
C ASN A 74 -11.11 -27.11 -19.44
N ARG A 75 -11.32 -27.73 -18.26
CA ARG A 75 -11.49 -27.05 -16.96
C ARG A 75 -10.42 -25.98 -16.70
N SER A 76 -9.17 -26.24 -17.10
CA SER A 76 -8.08 -25.27 -16.99
C SER A 76 -8.34 -23.99 -17.79
N SER A 77 -8.96 -24.07 -18.97
CA SER A 77 -9.34 -22.89 -19.77
C SER A 77 -10.38 -22.03 -19.06
N GLN A 78 -11.33 -22.65 -18.34
CA GLN A 78 -12.29 -21.92 -17.51
C GLN A 78 -11.58 -21.21 -16.36
N HIS A 79 -10.70 -21.90 -15.62
CA HIS A 79 -9.94 -21.26 -14.54
C HIS A 79 -9.07 -20.09 -15.03
N ILE A 80 -8.46 -20.21 -16.22
CA ILE A 80 -7.71 -19.13 -16.87
C ILE A 80 -8.59 -17.89 -17.09
N ARG A 81 -9.78 -18.07 -17.67
CA ARG A 81 -10.72 -16.95 -17.92
C ARG A 81 -11.07 -16.24 -16.60
N HIS A 82 -11.51 -16.98 -15.58
CA HIS A 82 -11.87 -16.40 -14.29
C HIS A 82 -10.72 -15.68 -13.59
N LEU A 83 -9.48 -16.16 -13.74
CA LEU A 83 -8.29 -15.50 -13.19
C LEU A 83 -8.06 -14.15 -13.89
N LEU A 84 -8.07 -14.14 -15.22
CA LEU A 84 -7.92 -12.90 -16.01
C LEU A 84 -9.03 -11.90 -15.71
N ASP A 85 -10.28 -12.35 -15.63
CA ASP A 85 -11.43 -11.49 -15.30
C ASP A 85 -11.32 -10.89 -13.89
N SER A 86 -10.70 -11.60 -12.94
CA SER A 86 -10.47 -11.06 -11.60
C SER A 86 -9.33 -10.05 -11.57
N ILE A 87 -8.29 -10.24 -12.39
CA ILE A 87 -7.17 -9.29 -12.50
C ILE A 87 -7.66 -7.95 -13.10
N LEU A 88 -8.55 -8.00 -14.09
CA LEU A 88 -9.13 -6.80 -14.73
C LEU A 88 -10.02 -5.96 -13.80
N GLN A 89 -10.43 -6.49 -12.65
CA GLN A 89 -11.23 -5.75 -11.66
C GLN A 89 -10.38 -4.79 -10.81
N ILE A 90 -9.05 -4.93 -10.82
CA ILE A 90 -8.16 -4.05 -10.06
C ILE A 90 -8.04 -2.69 -10.77
N PRO A 91 -8.19 -1.56 -10.05
CA PRO A 91 -8.02 -0.24 -10.63
C PRO A 91 -6.61 -0.06 -11.23
N HIS A 92 -6.55 0.25 -12.53
CA HIS A 92 -5.29 0.51 -13.23
C HIS A 92 -4.82 1.98 -13.11
N THR A 93 -5.66 2.84 -12.53
CA THR A 93 -5.41 4.27 -12.36
C THR A 93 -5.66 4.66 -10.92
N ASN A 94 -4.79 5.53 -10.38
CA ASN A 94 -4.97 6.04 -9.04
C ASN A 94 -6.26 6.90 -8.98
N PRO A 95 -7.27 6.54 -8.17
CA PRO A 95 -8.50 7.33 -8.05
C PRO A 95 -8.24 8.78 -7.61
N SER A 96 -7.12 9.06 -6.92
CA SER A 96 -6.76 10.42 -6.49
C SER A 96 -6.49 11.42 -7.63
N ASP A 97 -6.24 10.95 -8.86
CA ASP A 97 -6.05 11.83 -10.03
C ASP A 97 -7.38 12.27 -10.67
N THR A 98 -8.48 11.57 -10.38
CA THR A 98 -9.80 11.88 -10.97
C THR A 98 -10.56 12.85 -10.08
N SER A 99 -10.25 14.13 -10.22
CA SER A 99 -11.03 15.29 -9.75
C SER A 99 -11.40 15.36 -8.26
N ALA A 100 -10.97 16.44 -7.62
CA ALA A 100 -11.19 16.82 -6.23
C ALA A 100 -12.65 16.98 -5.75
N HIS A 101 -13.67 16.35 -6.34
CA HIS A 101 -15.08 16.59 -6.01
C HIS A 101 -15.94 15.31 -6.02
N SER A 102 -15.93 14.56 -4.92
CA SER A 102 -17.11 13.86 -4.36
C SER A 102 -16.68 12.93 -3.22
N GLU A 103 -16.67 13.45 -1.99
CA GLU A 103 -16.34 12.70 -0.75
C GLU A 103 -17.44 11.68 -0.34
N GLU A 104 -18.53 11.53 -1.10
CA GLU A 104 -19.74 10.88 -0.60
C GLU A 104 -20.08 9.52 -1.24
N ASP A 105 -19.43 9.10 -2.34
CA ASP A 105 -19.80 7.86 -3.07
C ASP A 105 -18.59 6.99 -3.49
N SER A 106 -17.43 7.14 -2.82
CA SER A 106 -16.34 6.17 -3.03
C SER A 106 -16.71 4.86 -2.33
N GLU A 107 -17.36 3.95 -3.06
CA GLU A 107 -17.46 2.55 -2.66
C GLU A 107 -16.06 2.10 -2.23
N GLU A 108 -15.91 1.74 -0.95
CA GLU A 108 -14.63 1.31 -0.39
C GLU A 108 -14.23 -0.01 -1.06
N LEU A 109 -13.53 0.10 -2.19
CA LEU A 109 -13.02 -1.04 -2.93
C LEU A 109 -12.02 -1.77 -2.05
N ASP A 110 -12.41 -2.94 -1.54
CA ASP A 110 -11.55 -3.77 -0.70
C ASP A 110 -10.49 -4.48 -1.57
N ILE A 111 -9.43 -3.73 -1.89
CA ILE A 111 -8.27 -4.21 -2.65
C ILE A 111 -7.68 -5.48 -2.00
N PRO A 112 -7.47 -5.56 -0.68
CA PRO A 112 -6.96 -6.78 -0.05
C PRO A 112 -7.81 -8.02 -0.31
N LYS A 113 -9.14 -7.92 -0.27
CA LYS A 113 -10.04 -9.05 -0.61
C LYS A 113 -9.87 -9.46 -2.07
N LEU A 114 -9.78 -8.51 -2.99
CA LEU A 114 -9.62 -8.79 -4.41
C LEU A 114 -8.29 -9.49 -4.72
N LEU A 115 -7.20 -9.06 -4.07
CA LEU A 115 -5.89 -9.71 -4.17
C LEU A 115 -5.91 -11.16 -3.67
N ARG A 116 -6.49 -11.40 -2.49
CA ARG A 116 -6.66 -12.76 -1.94
C ARG A 116 -7.49 -13.66 -2.86
N GLN A 117 -8.53 -13.09 -3.49
CA GLN A 117 -9.34 -13.80 -4.49
C GLN A 117 -8.49 -14.20 -5.71
N ILE A 118 -7.70 -13.28 -6.26
CA ILE A 118 -6.81 -13.53 -7.40
C ILE A 118 -5.79 -14.64 -7.06
N GLN A 119 -5.12 -14.54 -5.92
CA GLN A 119 -4.16 -15.55 -5.45
C GLN A 119 -4.81 -16.94 -5.32
N THR A 120 -6.04 -17.00 -4.79
CA THR A 120 -6.79 -18.25 -4.67
C THR A 120 -7.09 -18.85 -6.05
N ARG A 121 -7.55 -18.03 -7.00
CA ARG A 121 -7.80 -18.49 -8.38
C ARG A 121 -6.53 -18.94 -9.09
N TYR A 122 -5.41 -18.26 -8.86
CA TYR A 122 -4.11 -18.68 -9.37
C TYR A 122 -3.69 -20.06 -8.82
N LYS A 123 -3.83 -20.29 -7.50
CA LYS A 123 -3.55 -21.60 -6.88
C LYS A 123 -4.45 -22.70 -7.47
N VAL A 124 -5.74 -22.41 -7.68
CA VAL A 124 -6.68 -23.35 -8.32
C VAL A 124 -6.27 -23.67 -9.76
N LEU A 125 -5.85 -22.65 -10.53
CA LEU A 125 -5.33 -22.86 -11.88
C LEU A 125 -4.09 -23.77 -11.88
N CYS A 126 -3.11 -23.48 -11.02
CA CYS A 126 -1.90 -24.29 -10.86
C CYS A 126 -2.22 -25.76 -10.55
N SER A 127 -3.12 -26.00 -9.60
CA SER A 127 -3.60 -27.36 -9.27
C SER A 127 -4.25 -28.05 -10.47
N SER A 128 -5.02 -27.33 -11.29
CA SER A 128 -5.64 -27.91 -12.49
C SER A 128 -4.65 -28.19 -13.63
N LEU A 129 -3.51 -27.49 -13.66
CA LEU A 129 -2.43 -27.68 -14.63
C LEU A 129 -1.37 -28.69 -14.15
N GLY A 130 -1.42 -29.11 -12.87
CA GLY A 130 -0.41 -29.96 -12.25
C GLY A 130 0.93 -29.26 -12.04
N VAL A 131 0.92 -27.93 -11.92
CA VAL A 131 2.13 -27.09 -11.74
C VAL A 131 2.18 -26.59 -10.29
N ARG A 132 3.39 -26.52 -9.71
CA ARG A 132 3.57 -25.94 -8.38
C ARG A 132 3.38 -24.41 -8.46
N PRO A 133 2.51 -23.81 -7.61
CA PRO A 133 2.39 -22.37 -7.53
C PRO A 133 3.72 -21.71 -7.13
N ARG A 134 4.03 -20.56 -7.74
CA ARG A 134 5.07 -19.67 -7.20
C ARG A 134 4.49 -18.98 -5.98
N LEU A 135 5.22 -19.04 -4.85
CA LEU A 135 4.88 -18.26 -3.66
C LEU A 135 5.70 -16.97 -3.72
N LEU A 136 5.05 -15.86 -4.06
CA LEU A 136 5.55 -14.53 -3.74
C LEU A 136 4.75 -14.11 -2.51
N SER A 137 5.41 -14.12 -1.35
CA SER A 137 4.78 -13.82 -0.08
C SER A 137 4.49 -12.31 0.00
N ALA A 138 3.24 -11.95 -0.27
CA ALA A 138 2.63 -10.73 0.28
C ALA A 138 2.56 -10.75 1.83
N GLU A 139 3.01 -11.83 2.49
CA GLU A 139 3.19 -11.90 3.95
C GLU A 139 4.20 -10.86 4.47
N ASN A 140 5.09 -10.33 3.61
CA ASN A 140 6.02 -9.26 4.01
C ASN A 140 5.37 -7.90 4.22
N LEU A 141 4.10 -7.69 3.82
CA LEU A 141 3.41 -6.41 4.00
C LEU A 141 3.02 -6.15 5.47
N GLU A 142 2.71 -7.20 6.23
CA GLU A 142 2.31 -7.08 7.64
C GLU A 142 3.51 -7.12 8.60
N ASP A 143 4.59 -7.81 8.23
CA ASP A 143 5.83 -7.92 9.02
C ASP A 143 6.73 -6.67 8.92
N GLN A 144 6.72 -5.96 7.78
CA GLN A 144 7.55 -4.76 7.61
C GLN A 144 6.98 -3.53 8.33
N SER A 145 5.64 -3.35 8.35
CA SER A 145 5.01 -2.26 9.10
C SER A 145 5.26 -2.36 10.61
N GLN A 146 5.37 -3.58 11.15
CA GLN A 146 5.65 -3.81 12.57
C GLN A 146 7.14 -3.56 12.93
N GLN A 147 8.05 -3.68 11.97
CA GLN A 147 9.47 -3.38 12.17
C GLN A 147 9.78 -1.89 12.10
N GLU A 148 9.10 -1.13 11.24
CA GLU A 148 9.28 0.32 11.13
C GLU A 148 8.69 1.09 12.33
N ASP A 149 7.50 0.69 12.82
CA ASP A 149 6.92 1.23 14.05
C ASP A 149 7.82 0.99 15.28
N ALA A 150 8.44 -0.19 15.38
CA ALA A 150 9.36 -0.52 16.46
C ALA A 150 10.69 0.27 16.40
N GLN A 151 11.08 0.74 15.22
CA GLN A 151 12.33 1.49 15.02
C GLN A 151 12.15 3.01 15.24
N MET A 152 10.95 3.56 15.04
CA MET A 152 10.64 4.95 15.44
C MET A 152 10.56 5.14 16.97
N ASP A 153 10.11 4.12 17.70
CA ASP A 153 10.07 4.15 19.16
C ASP A 153 11.50 4.15 19.78
N ASP A 154 12.47 3.44 19.20
CA ASP A 154 13.86 3.41 19.69
C ASP A 154 14.63 4.72 19.38
N ALA A 155 14.36 5.35 18.23
CA ALA A 155 14.98 6.63 17.85
C ALA A 155 14.51 7.81 18.71
N THR A 156 13.28 7.74 19.22
CA THR A 156 12.69 8.80 20.08
C THR A 156 13.24 8.75 21.51
N VAL A 157 13.68 7.58 21.99
CA VAL A 157 14.21 7.41 23.36
C VAL A 157 15.69 7.85 23.49
N GLN A 158 16.45 7.92 22.40
CA GLN A 158 17.89 8.21 22.45
C GLN A 158 18.27 9.70 22.31
N GLN A 159 17.31 10.63 22.15
CA GLN A 159 17.59 12.07 22.09
C GLN A 159 17.34 12.83 23.40
N ASP A 160 16.81 12.18 24.45
CA ASP A 160 16.48 12.84 25.73
C ASP A 160 17.56 12.69 26.81
N ASP A 161 18.66 12.00 26.52
CA ASP A 161 19.80 11.84 27.44
C ASP A 161 21.08 12.45 26.84
N SER A 162 21.20 13.77 26.92
CA SER A 162 22.51 14.42 26.97
C SER A 162 22.45 15.66 27.87
N PRO A 163 23.39 15.80 28.83
CA PRO A 163 23.31 16.73 29.95
C PRO A 163 23.57 18.20 29.57
#